data_AF-A0A6A4XAR7-F1
#
_entry.id   AF-A0A6A4XAR7-F1
#
_cell.length_a   1.000
_cell.length_b   1.000
_cell.length_c   1.000
_cell.angle_alpha   90.00
_cell.angle_beta   90.00
_cell.angle_gamma   90.00
#
_symmetry.space_group_name_H-M   'P 1'
#
loop_
_entity.id
_entity.type
_entity.pdbx_description
1 polymer ?
#
loop_
_entity_poly.entity_id
_entity_poly.type
_entity_poly.pdbx_seq_one_letter_code
_entity_poly.pdbx_strand_id
1 'polypeptide(L)'
;MWEEAVDIHQLRSGHWARSEQYLHRIGRRPTPECAQCDDKECPAGRCLVCSEAADTPAHVLLECPCLYGPRLRALGNIIGAAHDVRRDDVVAALAAGYMAHKSRSATLPLRR
;
A
#
# COMPACT_ATOMS: atom_id res chain seq x y z
N MET A 1 0.49 -5.11 -17.86
CA MET A 1 1.53 -4.26 -18.52
C MET A 1 1.23 -2.77 -18.33
N TRP A 2 0.06 -2.25 -18.70
CA TRP A 2 -0.26 -0.82 -18.49
C TRP A 2 -0.65 -0.47 -17.05
N GLU A 3 -1.46 -1.29 -16.38
CA GLU A 3 -1.87 -1.04 -14.99
C GLU A 3 -0.68 -0.98 -14.02
N GLU A 4 0.30 -1.87 -14.21
CA GLU A 4 1.53 -1.90 -13.41
C GLU A 4 2.36 -0.62 -13.59
N ALA A 5 2.51 -0.14 -14.83
CA ALA A 5 3.20 1.12 -15.10
C ALA A 5 2.49 2.32 -14.46
N VAL A 6 1.15 2.31 -14.42
CA VAL A 6 0.35 3.33 -13.72
C VAL A 6 0.59 3.25 -12.21
N ASP A 7 0.57 2.05 -11.63
CA ASP A 7 0.82 1.85 -10.19
C ASP A 7 2.23 2.35 -9.80
N ILE A 8 3.26 2.06 -10.60
CA ILE A 8 4.62 2.55 -10.40
C ILE A 8 4.67 4.08 -10.42
N HIS A 9 4.10 4.69 -11.46
CA HIS A 9 4.09 6.15 -11.61
C HIS A 9 3.36 6.83 -10.44
N GLN A 10 2.22 6.28 -10.04
CA GLN A 10 1.39 6.77 -8.95
C GLN A 10 2.11 6.69 -7.60
N LEU A 11 2.66 5.53 -7.26
CA LEU A 11 3.42 5.36 -6.02
C LEU A 11 4.61 6.31 -5.94
N ARG A 12 5.34 6.50 -7.05
CA ARG A 12 6.46 7.46 -7.14
C ARG A 12 6.04 8.91 -6.97
N SER A 13 4.87 9.28 -7.49
CA SER A 13 4.34 10.65 -7.37
C SER A 13 3.70 10.94 -6.02
N GLY A 14 3.67 9.96 -5.10
CA GLY A 14 3.08 10.11 -3.78
C GLY A 14 1.54 10.03 -3.78
N HIS A 15 0.95 9.55 -4.87
CA HIS A 15 -0.50 9.43 -5.03
C HIS A 15 -0.88 8.08 -5.62
N TRP A 16 -1.66 7.27 -4.91
CA TRP A 16 -2.06 5.95 -5.42
C TRP A 16 -3.57 5.76 -5.41
N ALA A 17 -4.16 5.56 -6.59
CA ALA A 17 -5.60 5.40 -6.75
C ALA A 17 -6.14 4.10 -6.12
N ARG A 18 -5.27 3.12 -5.85
CA ARG A 18 -5.61 1.84 -5.20
C ARG A 18 -5.41 1.84 -3.68
N SER A 19 -4.98 2.97 -3.10
CA SER A 19 -4.86 3.14 -1.65
C SER A 19 -6.24 3.14 -1.00
N GLU A 20 -6.43 2.34 0.05
CA GLU A 20 -7.63 2.39 0.88
C GLU A 20 -7.78 3.73 1.59
N GLN A 21 -6.69 4.35 2.07
CA GLN A 21 -6.78 5.70 2.65
C GLN A 21 -7.33 6.71 1.65
N TYR A 22 -6.81 6.69 0.41
CA TYR A 22 -7.30 7.57 -0.64
C TYR A 22 -8.77 7.31 -0.96
N LEU A 23 -9.14 6.04 -1.16
CA LEU A 23 -10.51 5.65 -1.50
C LEU A 23 -11.50 5.95 -0.38
N HIS A 24 -11.11 5.80 0.89
CA HIS A 24 -11.89 6.18 2.05
C HIS A 24 -12.12 7.70 2.09
N ARG A 25 -11.06 8.48 1.90
CA ARG A 25 -11.10 9.96 1.88
C ARG A 25 -12.06 10.53 0.85
N ILE A 26 -12.22 9.87 -0.30
CA ILE A 26 -13.14 10.29 -1.35
C ILE A 26 -14.51 9.60 -1.28
N GLY A 27 -14.81 8.89 -0.20
CA GLY A 27 -16.11 8.25 0.04
C GLY A 27 -16.37 7.01 -0.81
N ARG A 28 -15.35 6.43 -1.48
CA ARG A 28 -15.49 5.19 -2.27
C ARG A 28 -15.35 3.91 -1.45
N ARG A 29 -14.82 4.02 -0.23
CA ARG A 29 -14.66 2.92 0.73
C ARG A 29 -15.20 3.33 2.11
N PRO A 30 -16.53 3.48 2.24
CA PRO A 30 -17.14 3.73 3.54
C PRO A 30 -17.10 2.47 4.41
N THR A 31 -17.04 2.67 5.72
CA THR A 31 -17.25 1.65 6.75
C THR A 31 -18.45 2.03 7.62
N PRO A 32 -19.04 1.10 8.38
CA PRO A 32 -20.15 1.43 9.29
C PRO A 32 -19.79 2.51 10.32
N GLU A 33 -18.54 2.53 10.78
CA GLU A 33 -18.05 3.44 11.82
C GLU A 33 -17.60 4.79 11.25
N CYS A 34 -17.20 4.84 9.98
CA CYS A 34 -16.83 6.07 9.29
C CYS A 34 -17.13 5.98 7.79
N ALA A 35 -17.98 6.86 7.29
CA ALA A 35 -18.33 6.90 5.87
C ALA A 35 -17.22 7.53 5.00
N GLN A 36 -16.61 8.63 5.49
CA GLN A 36 -15.59 9.38 4.77
C GLN A 36 -14.88 10.36 5.72
N CYS A 37 -13.56 10.27 5.83
CA CYS A 37 -12.72 11.29 6.49
C CYS A 37 -11.31 11.32 5.87
N ASP A 38 -10.52 12.36 6.17
CA ASP A 38 -9.10 12.46 5.77
C ASP A 38 -8.14 12.13 6.93
N ASP A 39 -8.66 11.56 8.02
CA ASP A 39 -7.83 11.15 9.15
C ASP A 39 -7.03 9.89 8.78
N LYS A 40 -5.70 9.97 8.88
CA LYS A 40 -4.77 8.87 8.57
C LYS A 40 -4.74 7.80 9.67
N GLU A 41 -5.21 8.14 10.86
CA GLU A 41 -5.36 7.20 11.97
C GLU A 41 -6.69 6.44 11.90
N CYS A 42 -7.60 6.86 11.02
CA CYS A 42 -8.89 6.21 10.83
C CYS A 42 -8.71 4.73 10.46
N PRO A 43 -9.31 3.80 11.22
CA PRO A 43 -9.24 2.37 10.91
C PRO A 43 -9.72 2.01 9.51
N ALA A 44 -10.69 2.78 8.97
CA ALA A 44 -11.29 2.56 7.66
C ALA A 44 -10.32 2.76 6.48
N GLY A 45 -9.27 3.57 6.66
CA GLY A 45 -8.27 3.83 5.62
C GLY A 45 -6.93 3.14 5.88
N ARG A 46 -6.88 2.23 6.86
CA ARG A 46 -5.67 1.45 7.16
C ARG A 46 -5.28 0.54 6.01
N CYS A 47 -3.99 0.29 5.92
CA CYS A 47 -3.39 -0.69 5.05
C CYS A 47 -4.01 -2.07 5.27
N LEU A 48 -4.60 -2.64 4.22
CA LEU A 48 -5.21 -3.99 4.29
C LEU A 48 -4.20 -5.12 4.41
N VAL A 49 -2.92 -4.79 4.27
CA VAL A 49 -1.83 -5.77 4.33
C VAL A 49 -1.28 -5.88 5.75
N CYS A 50 -0.98 -4.77 6.43
CA CYS A 50 -0.41 -4.79 7.79
C CYS A 50 -1.38 -4.30 8.88
N SER A 51 -2.42 -3.53 8.53
CA SER A 51 -3.39 -2.94 9.46
C SER A 51 -2.81 -2.01 10.53
N GLU A 52 -1.54 -1.60 10.41
CA GLU A 52 -0.85 -0.76 11.39
C GLU A 52 -0.96 0.74 11.07
N ALA A 53 -0.92 1.13 9.80
CA ALA A 53 -0.97 2.52 9.34
C ALA A 53 -1.76 2.65 8.04
N ALA A 54 -2.08 3.88 7.62
CA ALA A 54 -2.66 4.15 6.30
C ALA A 54 -1.74 3.69 5.15
N ASP A 55 -2.30 3.11 4.09
CA ASP A 55 -1.53 2.65 2.92
C ASP A 55 -1.12 3.78 1.96
N THR A 56 -0.55 4.83 2.52
CA THR A 56 0.10 5.88 1.75
C THR A 56 1.27 5.30 0.93
N PRO A 57 1.68 5.94 -0.18
CA PRO A 57 2.84 5.47 -0.93
C PRO A 57 4.12 5.41 -0.10
N ALA A 58 4.32 6.36 0.83
CA ALA A 58 5.43 6.30 1.77
C ALA A 58 5.38 5.02 2.62
N HIS A 59 4.20 4.71 3.16
CA HIS A 59 4.01 3.48 3.93
C HIS A 59 4.28 2.22 3.08
N VAL A 60 3.66 2.10 1.91
CA VAL A 60 3.82 0.93 1.03
C VAL A 60 5.29 0.75 0.62
N LEU A 61 5.96 1.84 0.25
CA LEU A 61 7.32 1.73 -0.29
C LEU A 61 8.37 1.55 0.81
N LEU A 62 8.22 2.23 1.96
CA LEU A 62 9.31 2.35 2.94
C LEU A 62 9.04 1.61 4.26
N GLU A 63 7.79 1.59 4.72
CA GLU A 63 7.49 1.28 6.13
C GLU A 63 6.76 -0.04 6.33
N CYS A 64 5.96 -0.48 5.35
CA CYS A 64 5.06 -1.61 5.51
C CYS A 64 5.83 -2.89 5.91
N PRO A 65 5.57 -3.47 7.11
CA PRO A 65 6.34 -4.59 7.63
C PRO A 65 6.13 -5.87 6.82
N CYS A 66 4.92 -6.06 6.27
CA CYS A 66 4.62 -7.19 5.41
C CYS A 66 5.41 -7.17 4.08
N LEU A 67 6.00 -6.04 3.74
CA LEU A 67 6.84 -5.89 2.55
C LEU A 67 8.34 -6.05 2.83
N TYR A 68 8.76 -6.40 4.05
CA TYR A 68 10.17 -6.69 4.35
C TYR A 68 10.76 -7.78 3.45
N GLY A 69 10.01 -8.86 3.18
CA GLY A 69 10.45 -9.92 2.28
C GLY A 69 10.66 -9.44 0.83
N PRO A 70 9.64 -8.85 0.17
CA PRO A 70 9.79 -8.20 -1.13
C PRO A 70 10.93 -7.19 -1.18
N ARG A 71 11.08 -6.36 -0.14
CA ARG A 71 12.12 -5.33 -0.05
C ARG A 71 13.52 -5.95 0.04
N LEU A 72 13.71 -6.96 0.88
CA LEU A 72 14.96 -7.70 0.97
C LEU A 72 15.36 -8.31 -0.39
N ARG A 73 14.40 -8.85 -1.15
CA ARG A 73 14.68 -9.39 -2.49
C ARG A 73 15.04 -8.32 -3.52
N ALA A 74 14.41 -7.14 -3.46
CA ALA A 74 14.63 -6.08 -4.43
C ALA A 74 15.88 -5.22 -4.14
N LEU A 75 16.18 -4.99 -2.85
CA LEU A 75 17.21 -4.05 -2.39
C LEU A 75 18.36 -4.71 -1.61
N GLY A 76 18.20 -5.95 -1.14
CA GLY A 76 19.14 -6.57 -0.20
C GLY A 76 19.05 -6.01 1.23
N ASN A 77 18.04 -5.18 1.53
CA ASN A 77 17.81 -4.60 2.85
C ASN A 77 16.30 -4.54 3.17
N ILE A 78 15.94 -4.67 4.44
CA ILE A 78 14.57 -4.56 4.93
C ILE A 78 14.17 -3.12 5.31
N ILE A 79 15.16 -2.29 5.63
CA ILE A 79 14.96 -0.87 5.93
C ILE A 79 14.96 -0.13 4.59
N GLY A 80 13.79 0.37 4.17
CA GLY A 80 13.68 1.16 2.95
C GLY A 80 14.08 2.61 3.20
N ALA A 81 14.93 3.18 2.35
CA ALA A 81 15.22 4.60 2.33
C ALA A 81 14.59 5.28 1.10
N ALA A 82 14.31 6.57 1.21
CA ALA A 82 13.69 7.34 0.12
C ALA A 82 14.49 7.30 -1.20
N HIS A 83 15.80 7.06 -1.13
CA HIS A 83 16.64 6.97 -2.33
C HIS A 83 16.48 5.64 -3.09
N ASP A 84 16.09 4.57 -2.40
CA ASP A 84 15.93 3.23 -2.97
C ASP A 84 14.73 3.15 -3.92
N VAL A 85 13.69 3.93 -3.60
CA VAL A 85 12.42 3.96 -4.32
C VAL A 85 12.42 4.93 -5.51
N ARG A 86 13.61 5.41 -5.91
CA ARG A 86 13.84 6.12 -7.18
C ARG A 86 13.97 5.18 -8.37
N ARG A 87 14.19 3.89 -8.13
CA ARG A 87 14.33 2.89 -9.19
C ARG A 87 12.97 2.26 -9.48
N ASP A 88 12.60 2.20 -10.76
CA ASP A 88 11.28 1.68 -11.18
C ASP A 88 11.12 0.19 -10.87
N ASP A 89 12.19 -0.60 -10.97
CA ASP A 89 12.17 -2.03 -10.68
C ASP A 89 11.88 -2.32 -9.20
N VAL A 90 12.41 -1.49 -8.29
CA VAL A 90 12.15 -1.59 -6.86
C VAL A 90 10.68 -1.23 -6.56
N VAL A 91 10.19 -0.12 -7.12
CA VAL A 91 8.80 0.29 -6.94
C VAL A 91 7.85 -0.76 -7.51
N ALA A 92 8.15 -1.33 -8.68
CA ALA A 92 7.39 -2.42 -9.29
C ALA A 92 7.33 -3.64 -8.37
N ALA A 93 8.47 -4.09 -7.85
CA ALA A 93 8.54 -5.25 -6.96
C ALA A 93 7.74 -5.06 -5.67
N LEU A 94 7.78 -3.86 -5.10
CA LEU A 94 7.02 -3.52 -3.89
C LEU A 94 5.52 -3.39 -4.16
N ALA A 95 5.12 -2.75 -5.27
CA ALA A 95 3.74 -2.65 -5.70
C ALA A 95 3.14 -4.05 -5.96
N ALA A 96 3.85 -4.90 -6.70
CA ALA A 96 3.45 -6.28 -6.95
C ALA A 96 3.37 -7.09 -5.65
N GLY A 97 4.33 -6.91 -4.73
CA GLY A 97 4.31 -7.51 -3.40
C GLY A 97 3.06 -7.12 -2.61
N TYR A 98 2.74 -5.83 -2.57
CA TYR A 98 1.55 -5.31 -1.90
C TYR A 98 0.27 -5.90 -2.49
N MET A 99 0.13 -5.87 -3.82
CA MET A 99 -1.05 -6.40 -4.50
C MET A 99 -1.20 -7.91 -4.28
N ALA A 100 -0.11 -8.67 -4.25
CA ALA A 100 -0.15 -10.09 -3.92
C ALA A 100 -0.61 -10.34 -2.47
N HIS A 101 -0.16 -9.53 -1.51
CA HIS A 101 -0.64 -9.61 -0.13
C HIS A 101 -2.12 -9.22 -0.01
N LYS A 102 -2.51 -8.09 -0.60
CA LYS A 102 -3.90 -7.60 -0.59
C LYS A 102 -4.87 -8.62 -1.19
N SER A 103 -4.50 -9.24 -2.31
CA SER A 103 -5.30 -10.32 -2.92
C SER A 103 -5.44 -11.53 -2.00
N ARG A 104 -4.37 -11.94 -1.30
CA ARG A 104 -4.44 -13.04 -0.31
C ARG A 104 -5.32 -12.71 0.88
N SER A 105 -5.22 -11.49 1.41
CA SER A 105 -6.06 -11.02 2.52
C SER A 105 -7.53 -10.98 2.13
N ALA A 106 -7.86 -10.66 0.87
CA ALA A 106 -9.24 -10.67 0.38
C ALA A 106 -9.82 -12.10 0.23
N THR A 107 -8.97 -13.11 0.01
CA THR A 107 -9.40 -14.52 -0.12
C THR A 107 -9.49 -15.28 1.21
N LEU A 108 -8.93 -14.74 2.29
CA LEU A 108 -9.09 -15.31 3.63
C LEU A 108 -10.43 -14.85 4.20
N PRO A 109 -11.32 -15.76 4.66
CA PRO A 109 -12.55 -15.33 5.30
C PRO A 109 -12.21 -14.48 6.51
N LEU A 110 -12.81 -13.28 6.60
CA LEU A 110 -12.79 -12.45 7.80
C LEU A 110 -13.24 -13.34 8.98
N ARG A 111 -12.28 -13.81 9.79
CA ARG A 111 -12.61 -14.44 11.06
C ARG A 111 -13.20 -13.34 11.94
N ARG A 112 -14.53 -13.34 12.03
CA ARG A 112 -15.31 -12.59 13.01
C ARG A 112 -14.96 -13.06 14.41
#